data_AF-K1U2B3-F1
#
_entry.id   AF-K1U2B3-F1
#
_cell.length_a   1.000
_cell.length_b   1.000
_cell.length_c   1.000
_cell.angle_alpha   90.00
_cell.angle_beta   90.00
_cell.angle_gamma   90.00
#
_symmetry.space_group_name_H-M   'P 1'
#
loop_
_entity.id
_entity.type
_entity.pdbx_description
1 polymer ?
#
loop_
_entity_poly.entity_id
_entity_poly.type
_entity_poly.pdbx_seq_one_letter_code
_entity_poly.pdbx_strand_id
1 'polypeptide(L)'
;GTASPYRDRPIEESLALFEKMNTPEAVEGSMVLRAKLDMANPNMHFRDPIMYRIIQTPHHRTGTKWHAYPMYDFAHGQSDYFEGVTHSICTLEFVPHRPLYDKFIDFLKEKDGTADVLNDNRPRQIEFNRLNLTYTVMSKRKLHQLVDEKLVIGWDDPRMPTLCGMRRRGYSPESIRMFIDSIGYTKFDALNDMA
;
A
#
# COMPACT_ATOMS: atom_id res chain seq x y z
N GLY A 1 -2.36 -18.69 -15.77
CA GLY A 1 -1.59 -19.14 -14.58
C GLY A 1 -2.01 -20.55 -14.23
N THR A 2 -1.17 -21.30 -13.52
CA THR A 2 -1.52 -22.67 -13.07
C THR A 2 -1.93 -22.62 -11.60
N ALA A 3 -3.05 -23.29 -11.26
CA ALA A 3 -3.52 -23.39 -9.89
C ALA A 3 -2.46 -24.03 -8.97
N SER A 4 -2.36 -23.53 -7.74
CA SER A 4 -1.58 -24.20 -6.70
C SER A 4 -2.17 -25.60 -6.42
N PRO A 5 -1.34 -26.62 -6.14
CA PRO A 5 -1.84 -27.91 -5.66
C PRO A 5 -2.73 -27.80 -4.40
N TYR A 6 -2.58 -26.71 -3.66
CA TYR A 6 -3.30 -26.45 -2.41
C TYR A 6 -4.56 -25.57 -2.59
N ARG A 7 -4.96 -25.25 -3.83
CA ARG A 7 -6.04 -24.28 -4.13
C ARG A 7 -7.44 -24.78 -3.75
N ASP A 8 -7.63 -26.10 -3.78
CA ASP A 8 -8.92 -26.75 -3.55
C ASP A 8 -8.97 -27.50 -2.22
N ARG A 9 -8.16 -27.07 -1.24
CA ARG A 9 -8.28 -27.51 0.14
C ARG A 9 -9.70 -27.28 0.68
N PRO A 10 -10.21 -28.18 1.55
CA PRO A 10 -11.41 -27.91 2.32
C PRO A 10 -11.29 -26.61 3.14
N ILE A 11 -12.45 -26.00 3.42
CA ILE A 11 -12.51 -24.73 4.17
C ILE A 11 -11.94 -24.93 5.58
N GLU A 12 -12.28 -26.06 6.21
CA GLU A 12 -11.88 -26.44 7.56
C GLU A 12 -10.35 -26.58 7.66
N GLU A 13 -9.72 -27.22 6.66
CA GLU A 13 -8.26 -27.33 6.58
C GLU A 13 -7.62 -25.95 6.40
N SER A 14 -8.19 -25.12 5.53
CA SER A 14 -7.68 -23.77 5.26
C SER A 14 -7.74 -22.87 6.49
N LEU A 15 -8.83 -22.96 7.26
CA LEU A 15 -9.01 -22.19 8.50
C LEU A 15 -8.01 -22.62 9.57
N ALA A 16 -7.88 -23.93 9.81
CA ALA A 16 -6.92 -24.46 10.78
C ALA A 16 -5.46 -24.09 10.44
N LEU A 17 -5.09 -24.13 9.17
CA LEU A 17 -3.77 -23.69 8.72
C LEU A 17 -3.57 -22.18 8.89
N PHE A 18 -4.59 -21.37 8.64
CA PHE A 18 -4.51 -19.93 8.83
C PHE A 18 -4.36 -19.54 10.30
N GLU A 19 -5.07 -20.21 11.20
CA GLU A 19 -4.88 -20.04 12.65
C GLU A 19 -3.44 -20.42 13.05
N LYS A 20 -2.92 -21.54 12.52
CA LYS A 20 -1.54 -21.96 12.72
C LYS A 20 -0.51 -20.97 12.19
N MET A 21 -0.79 -20.25 11.09
CA MET A 21 0.11 -19.21 10.58
C MET A 21 0.34 -18.10 11.60
N ASN A 22 -0.59 -17.87 12.52
CA ASN A 22 -0.51 -16.81 13.51
C ASN A 22 0.04 -17.29 14.87
N THR A 23 0.82 -18.37 14.91
CA THR A 23 1.46 -18.87 16.15
C THR A 23 2.96 -18.57 16.19
N PRO A 24 3.59 -18.56 17.38
CA PRO A 24 5.02 -18.34 17.54
C PRO A 24 5.91 -19.39 16.85
N GLU A 25 5.39 -20.60 16.65
CA GLU A 25 6.12 -21.72 16.04
C GLU A 25 6.08 -21.70 14.51
N ALA A 26 5.29 -20.81 13.90
CA ALA A 26 5.16 -20.71 12.47
C ALA A 26 6.45 -20.20 11.80
N VAL A 27 6.95 -20.92 10.80
CA VAL A 27 8.20 -20.55 10.10
C VAL A 27 7.93 -19.46 9.06
N GLU A 28 8.69 -18.37 9.05
CA GLU A 28 8.57 -17.31 8.04
C GLU A 28 8.67 -17.88 6.61
N GLY A 29 7.81 -17.40 5.71
CA GLY A 29 7.79 -17.83 4.30
C GLY A 29 7.29 -19.25 4.05
N SER A 30 7.00 -20.05 5.08
CA SER A 30 6.53 -21.43 4.92
C SER A 30 5.09 -21.53 4.38
N MET A 31 4.24 -20.54 4.68
CA MET A 31 2.84 -20.48 4.26
C MET A 31 2.40 -19.05 3.98
N VAL A 32 1.46 -18.92 3.06
CA VAL A 32 0.75 -17.69 2.74
C VAL A 32 -0.74 -17.97 2.57
N LEU A 33 -1.59 -17.03 2.99
CA LEU A 33 -3.00 -17.05 2.64
C LEU A 33 -3.16 -16.31 1.31
N ARG A 34 -3.92 -16.88 0.37
CA ARG A 34 -4.18 -16.27 -0.95
C ARG A 34 -5.68 -16.19 -1.16
N ALA A 35 -6.14 -15.13 -1.82
CA ALA A 35 -7.52 -15.06 -2.29
C ALA A 35 -7.73 -16.11 -3.39
N LYS A 36 -8.91 -16.72 -3.44
CA LYS A 36 -9.29 -17.63 -4.52
C LYS A 36 -10.08 -16.85 -5.57
N LEU A 37 -9.39 -16.40 -6.63
CA LEU A 37 -9.95 -15.60 -7.71
C LEU A 37 -9.80 -16.33 -9.05
N ASP A 38 -9.15 -15.72 -10.04
CA ASP A 38 -9.01 -16.26 -11.39
C ASP A 38 -7.54 -16.33 -11.83
N MET A 39 -7.02 -17.56 -11.91
CA MET A 39 -5.65 -17.83 -12.33
C MET A 39 -5.40 -17.57 -13.83
N ALA A 40 -6.45 -17.50 -14.65
CA ALA A 40 -6.37 -17.16 -16.07
C ALA A 40 -6.52 -15.66 -16.34
N ASN A 41 -6.78 -14.84 -15.31
CA ASN A 41 -7.08 -13.42 -15.49
C ASN A 41 -5.94 -12.67 -16.20
N PRO A 42 -6.25 -11.76 -17.14
CA PRO A 42 -5.24 -10.92 -17.79
C PRO A 42 -4.57 -9.96 -16.79
N ASN A 43 -5.29 -9.49 -15.77
CA ASN A 43 -4.70 -8.74 -14.67
C ASN A 43 -3.98 -9.70 -13.71
N MET A 44 -2.66 -9.53 -13.56
CA MET A 44 -1.85 -10.37 -12.68
C MET A 44 -2.27 -10.29 -11.21
N HIS A 45 -2.82 -9.16 -10.76
CA HIS A 45 -3.29 -9.00 -9.37
C HIS A 45 -4.52 -9.88 -9.05
N PHE A 46 -5.23 -10.39 -10.06
CA PHE A 46 -6.36 -11.30 -9.88
C PHE A 46 -5.96 -12.78 -9.83
N ARG A 47 -4.69 -13.09 -10.08
CA ARG A 47 -4.18 -14.47 -10.10
C ARG A 47 -3.88 -14.94 -8.69
N ASP A 48 -4.95 -15.16 -7.93
CA ASP A 48 -4.95 -15.57 -6.52
C ASP A 48 -3.93 -14.74 -5.69
N PRO A 49 -4.17 -13.42 -5.48
CA PRO A 49 -3.22 -12.55 -4.79
C PRO A 49 -2.98 -13.00 -3.34
N ILE A 50 -1.78 -12.75 -2.84
CA ILE A 50 -1.41 -13.04 -1.45
C ILE A 50 -2.12 -12.03 -0.53
N MET A 51 -2.80 -12.53 0.49
CA MET A 51 -3.49 -11.74 1.51
C MET A 51 -2.69 -11.66 2.80
N TYR A 52 -2.07 -12.76 3.25
CA TYR A 52 -1.27 -12.80 4.48
C TYR A 52 0.02 -13.58 4.29
N ARG A 53 1.05 -13.19 5.05
CA ARG A 53 2.34 -13.89 5.16
C ARG A 53 2.78 -13.98 6.62
N ILE A 54 3.57 -15.01 6.92
CA ILE A 54 4.16 -15.18 8.26
C ILE A 54 5.38 -14.25 8.40
N ILE A 55 5.42 -13.49 9.49
CA ILE A 55 6.56 -12.67 9.94
C ILE A 55 6.67 -12.81 11.46
N GLN A 56 7.83 -13.22 11.95
CA GLN A 56 8.14 -13.43 13.37
C GLN A 56 8.81 -12.21 14.03
N THR A 57 9.00 -11.12 13.27
CA THR A 57 9.53 -9.86 13.78
C THR A 57 8.47 -9.11 14.61
N PRO A 58 8.75 -8.73 15.87
CA PRO A 58 7.82 -7.95 16.68
C PRO A 58 7.41 -6.63 16.01
N HIS A 59 6.11 -6.33 16.05
CA HIS A 59 5.59 -5.09 15.49
C HIS A 59 5.64 -3.95 16.51
N HIS A 60 6.05 -2.75 16.08
CA HIS A 60 6.30 -1.62 16.97
C HIS A 60 5.09 -1.19 17.83
N ARG A 61 3.85 -1.47 17.42
CA ARG A 61 2.62 -1.16 18.20
C ARG A 61 2.00 -2.35 18.92
N THR A 62 2.11 -3.54 18.34
CA THR A 62 1.37 -4.74 18.78
C THR A 62 2.30 -5.81 19.36
N GLY A 63 3.60 -5.53 19.44
CA GLY A 63 4.60 -6.43 19.98
C GLY A 63 4.60 -7.77 19.25
N THR A 64 4.55 -8.85 20.02
CA THR A 64 4.53 -10.24 19.57
C THR A 64 3.12 -10.82 19.49
N LYS A 65 2.08 -9.97 19.43
CA LYS A 65 0.68 -10.45 19.39
C LYS A 65 0.35 -11.18 18.08
N TRP A 66 0.99 -10.80 16.98
CA TRP A 66 0.69 -11.30 15.65
C TRP A 66 1.94 -11.90 15.02
N HIS A 67 1.75 -13.02 14.32
CA HIS A 67 2.79 -13.73 13.56
C HIS A 67 2.42 -13.83 12.07
N ALA A 68 1.18 -13.54 11.71
CA ALA A 68 0.73 -13.38 10.34
C ALA A 68 0.31 -11.93 10.07
N TYR A 69 0.85 -11.34 9.01
CA TYR A 69 0.62 -9.93 8.65
C TYR A 69 -0.01 -9.82 7.26
N PRO A 70 -0.97 -8.89 7.08
CA PRO A 70 -1.64 -8.70 5.80
C PRO A 70 -0.70 -8.05 4.77
N MET A 71 -0.95 -8.34 3.50
CA MET A 71 -0.36 -7.62 2.37
C MET A 71 -1.08 -6.30 2.15
N TYR A 72 -0.38 -5.32 1.55
CA TYR A 72 -0.94 -4.01 1.25
C TYR A 72 -2.29 -4.08 0.51
N ASP A 73 -2.35 -4.90 -0.56
CA ASP A 73 -3.56 -5.05 -1.38
C ASP A 73 -4.79 -5.56 -0.60
N PHE A 74 -4.57 -6.27 0.51
CA PHE A 74 -5.64 -6.75 1.39
C PHE A 74 -5.87 -5.88 2.64
N ALA A 75 -4.90 -5.04 3.02
CA ALA A 75 -5.07 -4.16 4.17
C ALA A 75 -5.71 -2.82 3.77
N HIS A 76 -5.35 -2.28 2.61
CA HIS A 76 -5.68 -0.91 2.21
C HIS A 76 -7.19 -0.68 2.07
N GLY A 77 -7.86 -1.42 1.18
CA GLY A 77 -9.31 -1.23 0.95
C GLY A 77 -10.15 -1.59 2.17
N GLN A 78 -9.69 -2.55 2.97
CA GLN A 78 -10.30 -2.93 4.24
C GLN A 78 -10.22 -1.77 5.25
N SER A 79 -9.06 -1.14 5.41
CA SER A 79 -8.90 0.05 6.24
C SER A 79 -9.82 1.17 5.78
N ASP A 80 -9.83 1.49 4.49
CA ASP A 80 -10.68 2.54 3.92
C ASP A 80 -12.17 2.26 4.18
N TYR A 81 -12.61 1.01 4.02
CA TYR A 81 -13.98 0.59 4.29
C TYR A 81 -14.36 0.77 5.77
N PHE A 82 -13.53 0.28 6.70
CA PHE A 82 -13.82 0.38 8.13
C PHE A 82 -13.72 1.80 8.68
N GLU A 83 -12.90 2.66 8.08
CA GLU A 83 -12.76 4.08 8.44
C GLU A 83 -13.84 4.97 7.80
N GLY A 84 -14.65 4.44 6.87
CA GLY A 84 -15.67 5.20 6.16
C GLY A 84 -15.09 6.19 5.14
N VAL A 85 -13.92 5.88 4.58
CA VAL A 85 -13.27 6.69 3.54
C VAL A 85 -14.15 6.70 2.29
N THR A 86 -14.44 7.89 1.76
CA THR A 86 -15.22 8.02 0.52
C THR A 86 -14.33 8.07 -0.72
N HIS A 87 -13.20 8.79 -0.62
CA HIS A 87 -12.25 9.04 -1.71
C HIS A 87 -10.86 8.61 -1.26
N SER A 88 -10.46 7.41 -1.63
CA SER A 88 -9.11 6.88 -1.37
C SER A 88 -8.18 7.38 -2.48
N ILE A 89 -7.35 8.38 -2.17
CA ILE A 89 -6.52 9.06 -3.15
C ILE A 89 -5.10 8.50 -3.10
N CYS A 90 -4.65 7.89 -4.20
CA CYS A 90 -3.33 7.27 -4.30
C CYS A 90 -2.62 7.64 -5.62
N THR A 91 -1.40 7.16 -5.82
CA THR A 91 -0.62 7.51 -7.02
C THR A 91 -0.88 6.53 -8.19
N LEU A 92 -0.55 6.93 -9.42
CA LEU A 92 -0.78 6.16 -10.65
C LEU A 92 -0.19 4.74 -10.62
N GLU A 93 0.83 4.46 -9.81
CA GLU A 93 1.40 3.13 -9.63
C GLU A 93 0.37 2.09 -9.17
N PHE A 94 -0.75 2.52 -8.55
CA PHE A 94 -1.80 1.64 -8.04
C PHE A 94 -3.01 1.48 -8.98
N VAL A 95 -2.99 2.06 -10.19
CA VAL A 95 -4.02 1.82 -11.21
C VAL A 95 -4.28 0.33 -11.48
N PRO A 96 -3.25 -0.54 -11.68
CA PRO A 96 -3.51 -1.97 -11.93
C PRO A 96 -4.04 -2.73 -10.71
N HIS A 97 -3.89 -2.15 -9.51
CA HIS A 97 -4.38 -2.71 -8.24
C HIS A 97 -5.86 -2.36 -7.98
N ARG A 98 -6.38 -1.27 -8.56
CA ARG A 98 -7.76 -0.81 -8.34
C ARG A 98 -8.82 -1.91 -8.49
N PRO A 99 -8.81 -2.75 -9.54
CA PRO A 99 -9.85 -3.75 -9.67
C PRO A 99 -9.83 -4.76 -8.50
N LEU A 100 -8.66 -5.04 -7.92
CA LEU A 100 -8.54 -5.94 -6.78
C LEU A 100 -9.04 -5.27 -5.49
N TYR A 101 -8.69 -4.00 -5.31
CA TYR A 101 -9.22 -3.15 -4.25
C TYR A 101 -10.76 -3.14 -4.26
N ASP A 102 -11.36 -2.89 -5.43
CA ASP A 102 -12.81 -2.91 -5.62
C ASP A 102 -13.40 -4.27 -5.27
N LYS A 103 -12.80 -5.36 -5.75
CA LYS A 103 -13.30 -6.71 -5.50
C LYS A 103 -13.31 -7.07 -4.02
N PHE A 104 -12.28 -6.63 -3.29
CA PHE A 104 -12.18 -6.85 -1.85
C PHE A 104 -13.21 -6.06 -1.04
N ILE A 105 -13.52 -4.83 -1.46
CA ILE A 105 -14.62 -4.05 -0.87
C ILE A 105 -15.97 -4.69 -1.16
N ASP A 106 -16.18 -5.19 -2.38
CA ASP A 106 -17.43 -5.85 -2.75
C ASP A 106 -17.70 -7.07 -1.85
N PHE A 107 -16.67 -7.85 -1.51
CA PHE A 107 -16.79 -8.95 -0.54
C PHE A 107 -17.18 -8.49 0.87
N LEU A 108 -16.73 -7.31 1.32
CA LEU A 108 -17.14 -6.75 2.62
C LEU A 108 -18.62 -6.32 2.57
N LYS A 109 -19.05 -5.67 1.49
CA LYS A 109 -20.45 -5.28 1.30
C LYS A 109 -21.39 -6.49 1.19
N GLU A 110 -20.98 -7.54 0.48
CA GLU A 110 -21.72 -8.81 0.41
C GLU A 110 -21.86 -9.41 1.82
N LYS A 111 -20.79 -9.42 2.61
CA LYS A 111 -20.79 -9.92 3.99
C LYS A 111 -21.70 -9.10 4.91
N ASP A 112 -21.72 -7.78 4.74
CA ASP A 112 -22.53 -6.88 5.57
C ASP A 112 -23.99 -6.79 5.09
N GLY A 113 -24.36 -7.46 3.99
CA GLY A 113 -25.70 -7.39 3.41
C GLY A 113 -26.03 -6.05 2.77
N THR A 114 -25.02 -5.24 2.43
CA THR A 114 -25.15 -3.89 1.88
C THR A 114 -24.78 -3.81 0.39
N ALA A 115 -24.57 -4.95 -0.28
CA ALA A 115 -24.18 -5.02 -1.69
C ALA A 115 -25.08 -4.17 -2.62
N ASP A 116 -26.40 -4.19 -2.39
CA ASP A 116 -27.39 -3.44 -3.18
C ASP A 116 -27.56 -1.98 -2.72
N VAL A 117 -26.94 -1.58 -1.61
CA VAL A 117 -27.02 -0.20 -1.10
C VAL A 117 -26.01 0.66 -1.85
N LEU A 118 -26.51 1.59 -2.66
CA LEU A 118 -25.67 2.47 -3.48
C LEU A 118 -25.19 3.74 -2.76
N ASN A 119 -25.85 4.10 -1.64
CA ASN A 119 -25.58 5.33 -0.87
C ASN A 119 -24.83 5.05 0.44
N ASP A 120 -23.93 4.08 0.47
CA ASP A 120 -23.26 3.58 1.68
C ASP A 120 -21.83 4.10 1.87
N ASN A 121 -21.45 5.19 1.17
CA ASN A 121 -20.10 5.73 1.19
C ASN A 121 -19.02 4.70 0.81
N ARG A 122 -19.35 3.69 -0.03
CA ARG A 122 -18.38 2.72 -0.55
C ARG A 122 -17.10 3.44 -1.00
N PRO A 123 -15.94 3.13 -0.41
CA PRO A 123 -14.69 3.76 -0.78
C PRO A 123 -14.38 3.60 -2.27
N ARG A 124 -13.83 4.65 -2.88
CA ARG A 124 -13.41 4.65 -4.29
C ARG A 124 -11.96 5.05 -4.39
N GLN A 125 -11.16 4.21 -5.03
CA GLN A 125 -9.78 4.55 -5.35
C GLN A 125 -9.73 5.56 -6.50
N ILE A 126 -8.96 6.63 -6.31
CA ILE A 126 -8.76 7.70 -7.29
C ILE A 126 -7.27 7.98 -7.38
N GLU A 127 -6.71 7.81 -8.59
CA GLU A 127 -5.28 7.95 -8.79
C GLU A 127 -4.90 9.32 -9.37
N PHE A 128 -3.78 9.87 -8.90
CA PHE A 128 -3.14 11.08 -9.42
C PHE A 128 -1.65 10.86 -9.68
N ASN A 129 -1.05 11.72 -10.50
CA ASN A 129 0.36 11.66 -10.83
C ASN A 129 1.25 11.93 -9.60
N ARG A 130 2.33 11.18 -9.49
CA ARG A 130 3.31 11.43 -8.43
C ARG A 130 4.11 12.69 -8.76
N LEU A 131 4.43 13.49 -7.72
CA LEU A 131 5.37 14.60 -7.86
C LEU A 131 6.75 14.10 -8.27
N ASN A 132 7.20 14.53 -9.44
CA ASN A 132 8.56 14.34 -9.93
C ASN A 132 9.22 15.70 -10.17
N LEU A 133 10.39 15.90 -9.56
CA LEU A 133 11.12 17.16 -9.54
C LEU A 133 12.47 16.98 -10.25
N THR A 134 12.83 17.90 -11.15
CA THR A 134 14.20 17.94 -11.70
C THR A 134 15.22 18.24 -10.60
N TYR A 135 16.48 17.89 -10.85
CA TYR A 135 17.61 18.10 -9.90
C TYR A 135 17.44 17.48 -8.50
N THR A 136 16.41 16.65 -8.31
CA THR A 136 16.03 16.12 -7.00
C THR A 136 15.91 14.61 -7.05
N VAL A 137 16.42 13.94 -6.01
CA VAL A 137 16.34 12.49 -5.87
C VAL A 137 15.31 12.14 -4.81
N MET A 138 14.21 11.48 -5.20
CA MET A 138 13.11 11.11 -4.29
C MET A 138 13.13 9.64 -3.86
N SER A 139 14.09 8.85 -4.34
CA SER A 139 14.20 7.43 -3.99
C SER A 139 14.80 7.26 -2.60
N LYS A 140 14.08 6.56 -1.71
CA LYS A 140 14.56 6.21 -0.36
C LYS A 140 15.96 5.58 -0.39
N ARG A 141 16.22 4.63 -1.30
CA ARG A 141 17.53 3.97 -1.43
C ARG A 141 18.67 4.96 -1.68
N LYS A 142 18.47 5.89 -2.62
CA LYS A 142 19.48 6.89 -2.96
C LYS A 142 19.63 7.95 -1.85
N LEU A 143 18.54 8.37 -1.21
CA LEU A 143 18.60 9.29 -0.07
C LEU A 143 19.33 8.69 1.13
N HIS A 144 19.10 7.41 1.44
CA HIS A 144 19.88 6.68 2.44
C HIS A 144 21.36 6.65 2.07
N GLN A 145 21.70 6.35 0.82
CA GLN A 145 23.09 6.35 0.36
C GLN A 145 23.78 7.70 0.60
N LEU A 146 23.12 8.83 0.33
CA LEU A 146 23.67 10.17 0.61
C LEU A 146 24.01 10.37 2.10
N VAL A 147 23.16 9.85 3.00
CA VAL A 147 23.36 9.94 4.45
C VAL A 147 24.48 9.00 4.91
N ASP A 148 24.45 7.74 4.45
CA ASP A 148 25.40 6.70 4.86
C ASP A 148 26.83 7.02 4.37
N GLU A 149 26.95 7.54 3.14
CA GLU A 149 28.23 7.99 2.56
C GLU A 149 28.66 9.38 3.05
N LYS A 150 27.89 10.00 3.97
CA LYS A 150 28.18 11.31 4.57
C LYS A 150 28.33 12.45 3.54
N LEU A 151 27.64 12.34 2.40
CA LEU A 151 27.55 13.41 1.41
C LEU A 151 26.63 14.55 1.89
N VAL A 152 25.75 14.22 2.84
CA VAL A 152 24.93 15.15 3.64
C VAL A 152 25.15 14.95 5.14
N ILE A 153 24.82 15.94 5.96
CA ILE A 153 25.00 15.87 7.43
C ILE A 153 23.96 14.97 8.11
N GLY A 154 22.85 14.67 7.44
CA GLY A 154 21.75 13.87 7.97
C GLY A 154 20.47 14.03 7.17
N TRP A 155 19.37 13.44 7.67
CA TRP A 155 18.05 13.53 7.04
C TRP A 155 17.46 14.94 7.01
N ASP A 156 17.89 15.81 7.91
CA ASP A 156 17.46 17.20 8.02
C ASP A 156 18.46 18.18 7.36
N ASP A 157 19.45 17.69 6.61
CA ASP A 157 20.38 18.55 5.86
C ASP A 157 19.59 19.48 4.92
N PRO A 158 19.88 20.80 4.87
CA PRO A 158 19.22 21.74 3.97
C PRO A 158 19.22 21.35 2.49
N ARG A 159 20.16 20.50 2.06
CA ARG A 159 20.27 19.98 0.68
C ARG A 159 19.36 18.78 0.41
N MET A 160 18.79 18.17 1.45
CA MET A 160 17.89 17.02 1.31
C MET A 160 16.47 17.47 0.96
N PRO A 161 15.77 16.74 0.07
CA PRO A 161 14.39 17.06 -0.31
C PRO A 161 13.36 16.57 0.73
N THR A 162 13.77 16.35 1.96
CA THR A 162 12.90 15.97 3.06
C THR A 162 12.22 17.21 3.60
N LEU A 163 11.00 17.07 4.15
CA LEU A 163 10.30 18.21 4.76
C LEU A 163 11.11 18.84 5.91
N CYS A 164 11.85 18.03 6.68
CA CYS A 164 12.75 18.55 7.71
C CYS A 164 13.95 19.30 7.13
N GLY A 165 14.57 18.81 6.05
CA GLY A 165 15.65 19.49 5.33
C GLY A 165 15.19 20.83 4.73
N MET A 166 14.05 20.83 4.04
CA MET A 166 13.45 22.05 3.48
C MET A 166 13.11 23.08 4.57
N ARG A 167 12.53 22.63 5.69
CA ARG A 167 12.26 23.49 6.84
C ARG A 167 13.54 24.09 7.41
N ARG A 168 14.60 23.28 7.58
CA ARG A 168 15.91 23.75 8.07
C ARG A 168 16.58 24.72 7.09
N ARG A 169 16.38 24.54 5.78
CA ARG A 169 16.85 25.45 4.73
C ARG A 169 16.17 26.81 4.76
N GLY A 170 14.98 26.91 5.38
CA GLY A 170 14.22 28.16 5.49
C GLY A 170 13.00 28.26 4.58
N TYR A 171 12.57 27.16 3.94
CA TYR A 171 11.28 27.15 3.23
C TYR A 171 10.14 27.31 4.22
N SER A 172 9.21 28.21 3.90
CA SER A 172 7.97 28.36 4.67
C SER A 172 6.96 27.28 4.26
N PRO A 173 6.10 26.80 5.19
CA PRO A 173 4.99 25.92 4.84
C PRO A 173 4.09 26.49 3.74
N GLU A 174 3.95 27.81 3.68
CA GLU A 174 3.16 28.54 2.68
C GLU A 174 3.78 28.41 1.29
N SER A 175 5.10 28.56 1.17
CA SER A 175 5.80 28.41 -0.11
C SER A 175 5.65 27.01 -0.72
N ILE A 176 5.68 25.97 0.13
CA ILE A 176 5.48 24.59 -0.30
C ILE A 176 4.03 24.37 -0.76
N ARG A 177 3.04 24.87 -0.02
CA ARG A 177 1.63 24.75 -0.41
C ARG A 177 1.34 25.48 -1.73
N MET A 178 1.83 26.72 -1.86
CA MET A 178 1.70 27.48 -3.11
C MET A 178 2.33 26.76 -4.29
N PHE A 179 3.50 26.14 -4.10
CA PHE A 179 4.13 25.32 -5.12
C PHE A 179 3.24 24.14 -5.54
N ILE A 180 2.70 23.38 -4.58
CA ILE A 180 1.78 22.27 -4.85
C ILE A 180 0.50 22.73 -5.58
N ASP A 181 -0.07 23.87 -5.18
CA ASP A 181 -1.25 24.44 -5.84
C ASP A 181 -0.94 24.89 -7.28
N SER A 182 0.29 25.37 -7.54
CA SER A 182 0.72 25.84 -8.86
C SER A 182 0.93 24.72 -9.89
N ILE A 183 1.45 23.56 -9.45
CA ILE A 183 1.65 22.40 -10.35
C ILE A 183 0.35 21.65 -10.62
N GLY A 184 -0.64 21.79 -9.74
CA GLY A 184 -1.94 21.14 -9.81
C GLY A 184 -1.87 19.61 -9.67
N TYR A 185 -3.01 18.97 -9.94
CA TYR A 185 -3.17 17.51 -9.85
C TYR A 185 -3.65 16.98 -11.19
N THR A 186 -2.91 16.04 -11.79
CA THR A 186 -3.28 15.47 -13.09
C THR A 186 -3.13 13.96 -13.08
N LYS A 187 -3.58 13.31 -14.17
CA LYS A 187 -3.32 11.88 -14.43
C LYS A 187 -2.17 11.68 -15.42
N PHE A 188 -1.44 12.74 -15.74
CA PHE A 188 -0.32 12.71 -16.67
C PHE A 188 0.99 12.84 -15.91
N ASP A 189 1.97 12.03 -16.27
CA ASP A 189 3.31 12.21 -15.72
C ASP A 189 3.85 13.57 -16.15
N ALA A 190 4.22 14.37 -15.15
CA ALA A 190 4.77 15.70 -15.33
C ALA A 190 6.11 15.78 -14.60
N LEU A 191 7.12 16.30 -15.29
CA LEU A 191 8.40 16.62 -14.69
C LEU A 191 8.39 18.11 -14.39
N ASN A 192 8.33 18.46 -13.10
CA ASN A 192 8.33 19.85 -12.66
C ASN A 192 9.76 20.32 -12.46
N ASP A 193 10.10 21.48 -13.02
CA ASP A 193 11.43 22.03 -12.86
C ASP A 193 11.61 22.68 -11.49
N MET A 194 12.81 22.54 -10.92
CA MET A 194 13.16 23.16 -9.64
C MET A 194 13.61 24.63 -9.77
N ALA A 195 13.91 25.12 -10.98
CA ALA A 195 14.41 26.47 -11.24
C ALA A 195 13.30 27.51 -11.43
#